data_AF-A0A6B2LX14-F1
#
_entry.id   AF-A0A6B2LX14-F1
#
_cell.length_a   1.000
_cell.length_b   1.000
_cell.length_c   1.000
_cell.angle_alpha   90.00
_cell.angle_beta   90.00
_cell.angle_gamma   90.00
#
_symmetry.space_group_name_H-M   'P 1'
#
loop_
_entity.id
_entity.type
_entity.pdbx_description
1 polymer ?
#
loop_
_entity_poly.entity_id
_entity_poly.type
_entity_poly.pdbx_seq_one_letter_code
_entity_poly.pdbx_strand_id
1 'polypeptide(L)'
;MYLSTAYNCYHPDTEIFTDRGWIPISKITTDSHVAALFDVGDPENRLRSGGPPTEEIVARMVQPSAVVSYPYSGQLYGLDASHSAYLVTPNHRIWRKGNSKACREWYCRDAQSVHGTNQRFMIAANFDREVEDPPTFELPEAHNARSGKAMDHVCSFPFNSWVKFMAFYLADGNVQHSNKVSHTIVITRKIPEKFISDTLDEMGLPFTRVNDQYIIGPNKPLSRYLRSFGKAFNKFVPREILQASTQVMRLFLDTIWKCDGDRNGGPNYYTISPRLRDDIERLLILTGHAVTLRQRDRRKEKRFCEGRPINSKYVLHEAHKLGYATVGTSKNWNTAYFKEFFHGNVYCPSVPGLGVVLTRFRGKTIWNGNSLLELND
;
A
#
# COMPACT_ATOMS: atom_id res chain seq x y z
N MET A 1 -33.36 -18.29 -23.84
CA MET A 1 -33.03 -17.54 -22.61
C MET A 1 -31.67 -16.90 -22.85
N TYR A 2 -31.65 -15.66 -23.33
CA TYR A 2 -30.39 -14.98 -23.63
C TYR A 2 -29.75 -14.55 -22.32
N LEU A 3 -28.62 -15.15 -21.96
CA LEU A 3 -27.68 -14.51 -21.04
C LEU A 3 -27.31 -13.17 -21.69
N SER A 4 -27.88 -12.09 -21.19
CA SER A 4 -27.29 -10.76 -21.36
C SER A 4 -25.92 -10.83 -20.71
N THR A 5 -24.91 -11.20 -21.48
CA THR A 5 -23.52 -11.31 -21.03
C THR A 5 -23.04 -9.91 -20.67
N ALA A 6 -23.27 -9.50 -19.41
CA ALA A 6 -22.79 -8.25 -18.85
C ALA A 6 -21.28 -8.36 -18.64
N TYR A 7 -20.54 -8.14 -19.72
CA TYR A 7 -19.08 -8.24 -19.77
C TYR A 7 -18.33 -7.16 -18.94
N ASN A 8 -18.59 -6.94 -17.65
CA ASN A 8 -18.04 -5.81 -16.88
C ASN A 8 -16.67 -6.09 -16.22
N CYS A 9 -15.61 -6.38 -16.98
CA CYS A 9 -14.35 -6.89 -16.42
C CYS A 9 -13.11 -6.02 -16.65
N TYR A 10 -12.08 -6.32 -15.87
CA TYR A 10 -10.76 -5.68 -15.90
C TYR A 10 -9.79 -6.43 -16.80
N HIS A 11 -8.81 -5.69 -17.32
CA HIS A 11 -7.63 -6.25 -17.99
C HIS A 11 -6.76 -7.09 -17.02
N PRO A 12 -6.10 -8.19 -17.46
CA PRO A 12 -5.29 -9.06 -16.59
C PRO A 12 -4.12 -8.38 -15.87
N ASP A 13 -3.59 -7.28 -16.41
CA ASP A 13 -2.51 -6.50 -15.76
C ASP A 13 -3.01 -5.61 -14.62
N THR A 14 -4.31 -5.55 -14.37
CA THR A 14 -4.85 -4.89 -13.18
C THR A 14 -4.49 -5.69 -11.94
N GLU A 15 -4.10 -5.01 -10.87
CA GLU A 15 -3.94 -5.58 -9.54
C GLU A 15 -5.10 -5.15 -8.65
N ILE A 16 -5.46 -5.99 -7.68
CA ILE A 16 -6.48 -5.69 -6.67
C ILE A 16 -5.86 -5.73 -5.28
N PHE A 17 -6.31 -4.82 -4.42
CA PHE A 17 -5.78 -4.69 -3.06
C PHE A 17 -6.41 -5.72 -2.13
N THR A 18 -5.56 -6.44 -1.39
CA THR A 18 -5.98 -7.48 -0.44
C THR A 18 -5.29 -7.34 0.92
N ASP A 19 -5.76 -8.12 1.90
CA ASP A 19 -5.11 -8.34 3.19
C ASP A 19 -3.66 -8.91 3.08
N ARG A 20 -3.26 -9.40 1.91
CA ARG A 20 -1.89 -9.85 1.60
C ARG A 20 -1.10 -8.86 0.74
N GLY A 21 -1.66 -7.68 0.45
CA GLY A 21 -1.09 -6.69 -0.44
C GLY A 21 -1.72 -6.74 -1.84
N TRP A 22 -1.00 -6.25 -2.84
CA TRP A 22 -1.48 -6.25 -4.23
C TRP A 22 -1.28 -7.62 -4.87
N ILE A 23 -2.35 -8.15 -5.45
CA ILE A 23 -2.28 -9.38 -6.24
C ILE A 23 -2.81 -9.12 -7.65
N PRO A 24 -2.27 -9.79 -8.69
CA PRO A 24 -2.84 -9.73 -10.02
C PRO A 24 -4.30 -10.14 -10.00
N ILE A 25 -5.16 -9.40 -10.71
CA ILE A 25 -6.60 -9.67 -10.74
C ILE A 25 -6.94 -11.06 -11.30
N SER A 26 -6.05 -11.61 -12.13
CA SER A 26 -6.14 -12.95 -12.67
C SER A 26 -5.88 -14.08 -11.66
N LYS A 27 -5.36 -13.75 -10.47
CA LYS A 27 -5.02 -14.71 -9.42
C LYS A 27 -5.98 -14.69 -8.23
N ILE A 28 -7.03 -13.88 -8.29
CA ILE A 28 -7.97 -13.76 -7.18
C ILE A 28 -8.90 -14.97 -7.13
N THR A 29 -9.32 -15.31 -5.92
CA THR A 29 -10.29 -16.37 -5.64
C THR A 29 -11.33 -15.84 -4.65
N THR A 30 -12.42 -16.56 -4.46
CA THR A 30 -13.43 -16.24 -3.43
C THR A 30 -12.85 -16.25 -2.01
N ASP A 31 -11.75 -16.96 -1.79
CA ASP A 31 -11.04 -16.98 -0.50
C ASP A 31 -10.18 -15.72 -0.25
N SER A 32 -9.98 -14.89 -1.28
CA SER A 32 -9.18 -13.67 -1.16
C SER A 32 -9.97 -12.59 -0.43
N HIS A 33 -9.38 -11.94 0.59
CA HIS A 33 -9.98 -10.78 1.22
C HIS A 33 -9.59 -9.51 0.46
N VAL A 34 -10.53 -8.96 -0.32
CA VAL A 34 -10.33 -7.77 -1.16
C VAL A 34 -10.94 -6.54 -0.49
N ALA A 35 -10.41 -5.35 -0.79
CA ALA A 35 -11.00 -4.11 -0.29
C ALA A 35 -12.20 -3.67 -1.16
N ALA A 36 -13.34 -3.42 -0.51
CA ALA A 36 -14.58 -2.96 -1.12
C ALA A 36 -15.16 -1.74 -0.39
N LEU A 37 -15.89 -0.89 -1.11
CA LEU A 37 -16.56 0.29 -0.53
C LEU A 37 -17.95 -0.03 0.00
N PHE A 38 -18.26 0.59 1.12
CA PHE A 38 -19.55 0.54 1.81
C PHE A 38 -20.04 1.96 2.08
N ASP A 39 -21.36 2.09 2.09
CA ASP A 39 -22.05 3.26 2.62
C ASP A 39 -22.41 2.98 4.08
N VAL A 40 -22.03 3.86 5.00
CA VAL A 40 -22.33 3.69 6.44
C VAL A 40 -23.84 3.79 6.69
N GLY A 41 -24.57 4.60 5.92
CA GLY A 41 -26.00 4.82 6.07
C GLY A 41 -26.88 3.72 5.46
N ASP A 42 -26.33 2.89 4.58
CA ASP A 42 -27.00 1.71 4.00
C ASP A 42 -26.02 0.52 3.89
N PRO A 43 -25.68 -0.11 5.04
CA PRO A 43 -24.69 -1.18 5.08
C PRO A 43 -25.16 -2.47 4.39
N GLU A 44 -26.48 -2.69 4.26
CA GLU A 44 -27.06 -3.83 3.54
C GLU A 44 -27.10 -3.61 2.02
N ASN A 45 -26.80 -2.40 1.56
CA ASN A 45 -26.61 -2.05 0.16
C ASN A 45 -27.77 -2.55 -0.71
N ARG A 46 -28.91 -1.83 -0.67
CA ARG A 46 -29.96 -2.03 -1.67
C ARG A 46 -29.43 -1.60 -3.05
N LEU A 47 -28.68 -2.50 -3.69
CA LEU A 47 -28.06 -2.42 -5.02
C LEU A 47 -29.05 -2.12 -6.16
N ARG A 48 -30.34 -1.90 -5.89
CA ARG A 48 -31.39 -1.78 -6.91
C ARG A 48 -31.43 -0.45 -7.65
N SER A 49 -30.62 0.55 -7.30
CA SER A 49 -30.82 1.89 -7.89
C SER A 49 -29.59 2.56 -8.51
N GLY A 50 -28.36 2.05 -8.31
CA GLY A 50 -27.17 2.77 -8.77
C GLY A 50 -27.12 4.23 -8.30
N GLY A 51 -27.80 4.50 -7.17
CA GLY A 51 -28.00 5.82 -6.61
C GLY A 51 -26.79 6.30 -5.83
N PRO A 52 -26.79 7.57 -5.43
CA PRO A 52 -25.72 8.16 -4.64
C PRO A 52 -25.67 7.53 -3.23
N PRO A 53 -24.48 7.48 -2.60
CA PRO A 53 -24.37 7.17 -1.18
C PRO A 53 -25.14 8.20 -0.33
N THR A 54 -25.70 7.77 0.79
CA THR A 54 -26.49 8.61 1.71
C THR A 54 -25.64 9.20 2.84
N GLU A 55 -24.57 8.52 3.25
CA GLU A 55 -23.66 8.97 4.32
C GLU A 55 -22.16 8.88 3.93
N GLU A 56 -21.29 8.53 4.89
CA GLU A 56 -19.85 8.37 4.70
C GLU A 56 -19.55 7.07 3.95
N ILE A 57 -18.63 7.17 2.98
CA ILE A 57 -18.09 5.99 2.29
C ILE A 57 -16.84 5.52 3.02
N VAL A 58 -16.85 4.25 3.42
CA VAL A 58 -15.71 3.56 4.05
C VAL A 58 -15.30 2.33 3.26
N ALA A 59 -14.06 1.89 3.45
CA ALA A 59 -13.51 0.66 2.88
C ALA A 59 -13.50 -0.46 3.94
N ARG A 60 -13.88 -1.67 3.53
CA ARG A 60 -13.77 -2.89 4.35
C ARG A 60 -13.10 -4.00 3.56
N MET A 61 -12.43 -4.92 4.26
CA MET A 61 -11.93 -6.16 3.66
C MET A 61 -13.05 -7.20 3.64
N VAL A 62 -13.33 -7.76 2.46
CA VAL A 62 -14.43 -8.72 2.25
C VAL A 62 -14.01 -9.84 1.32
N GLN A 63 -14.66 -10.99 1.43
CA GLN A 63 -14.54 -12.06 0.45
C GLN A 63 -15.47 -11.77 -0.75
N PRO A 64 -14.99 -11.91 -1.99
CA PRO A 64 -15.86 -11.87 -3.16
C PRO A 64 -16.92 -12.97 -3.10
N SER A 65 -18.17 -12.62 -3.43
CA SER A 65 -19.25 -13.61 -3.60
C SER A 65 -19.04 -14.47 -4.85
N ALA A 66 -18.32 -13.94 -5.85
CA ALA A 66 -17.92 -14.67 -7.03
C ALA A 66 -16.67 -14.06 -7.66
N VAL A 67 -15.95 -14.85 -8.44
CA VAL A 67 -14.88 -14.37 -9.31
C VAL A 67 -15.15 -14.92 -10.70
N VAL A 68 -15.34 -14.03 -11.67
CA VAL A 68 -15.61 -14.41 -13.05
C VAL A 68 -14.39 -14.15 -13.93
N SER A 69 -14.18 -15.04 -14.89
CA SER A 69 -13.25 -14.86 -15.99
C SER A 69 -13.83 -15.46 -17.26
N TYR A 70 -13.63 -14.79 -18.39
CA TYR A 70 -14.06 -15.27 -19.69
C TYR A 70 -13.19 -14.67 -20.81
N PRO A 71 -13.10 -15.34 -21.97
CA PRO A 71 -12.40 -14.81 -23.13
C PRO A 71 -13.12 -13.58 -23.67
N TYR A 72 -12.35 -12.55 -23.98
CA TYR A 72 -12.80 -11.29 -24.58
C TYR A 72 -11.95 -10.95 -25.79
N SER A 73 -12.63 -10.54 -26.87
CA SER A 73 -11.99 -10.08 -28.09
C SER A 73 -12.68 -8.81 -28.55
N GLY A 74 -12.10 -7.65 -28.27
CA GLY A 74 -12.73 -6.37 -28.54
C GLY A 74 -11.96 -5.18 -28.01
N GLN A 75 -12.55 -4.00 -28.11
CA GLN A 75 -11.94 -2.77 -27.59
C GLN A 75 -12.07 -2.72 -26.06
N LEU A 76 -10.96 -2.43 -25.39
CA LEU A 76 -10.93 -1.99 -24.01
C LEU A 76 -10.86 -0.47 -23.97
N TYR A 77 -11.39 0.08 -22.88
CA TYR A 77 -11.48 1.49 -22.58
C TYR A 77 -10.57 1.78 -21.39
N GLY A 78 -9.64 2.71 -21.59
CA GLY A 78 -8.62 3.05 -20.62
C GLY A 78 -8.57 4.52 -20.27
N LEU A 79 -8.02 4.78 -19.08
CA LEU A 79 -7.60 6.08 -18.61
C LEU A 79 -6.17 5.94 -18.09
N ASP A 80 -5.29 6.86 -18.45
CA ASP A 80 -3.95 6.99 -17.88
C ASP A 80 -3.68 8.47 -17.54
N ALA A 81 -4.22 8.92 -16.40
CA ALA A 81 -4.04 10.26 -15.88
C ALA A 81 -2.88 10.30 -14.86
N SER A 82 -2.53 11.47 -14.33
CA SER A 82 -1.38 11.63 -13.43
C SER A 82 -1.38 10.69 -12.21
N HIS A 83 -2.57 10.43 -11.65
CA HIS A 83 -2.75 9.74 -10.36
C HIS A 83 -3.87 8.70 -10.35
N SER A 84 -4.48 8.42 -11.50
CA SER A 84 -5.48 7.36 -11.67
C SER A 84 -5.29 6.72 -13.03
N ALA A 85 -5.41 5.40 -13.08
CA ALA A 85 -5.40 4.67 -14.33
C ALA A 85 -6.24 3.40 -14.23
N TYR A 86 -6.82 2.99 -15.35
CA TYR A 86 -7.54 1.73 -15.49
C TYR A 86 -7.54 1.28 -16.95
N LEU A 87 -7.84 0.01 -17.19
CA LEU A 87 -8.12 -0.56 -18.51
C LEU A 87 -9.17 -1.67 -18.37
N VAL A 88 -10.35 -1.46 -18.97
CA VAL A 88 -11.55 -2.26 -18.70
C VAL A 88 -12.40 -2.44 -19.95
N THR A 89 -13.36 -3.35 -19.91
CA THR A 89 -14.34 -3.54 -20.98
C THR A 89 -15.31 -2.35 -21.12
N PRO A 90 -16.01 -2.19 -22.27
CA PRO A 90 -16.82 -1.00 -22.55
C PRO A 90 -17.95 -0.74 -21.54
N ASN A 91 -18.61 -1.80 -21.07
CA ASN A 91 -19.72 -1.77 -20.12
C ASN A 91 -19.29 -1.75 -18.65
N HIS A 92 -17.98 -1.82 -18.37
CA HIS A 92 -17.46 -1.84 -17.00
C HIS A 92 -17.90 -0.61 -16.19
N ARG A 93 -18.30 -0.84 -14.93
CA ARG A 93 -18.80 0.20 -14.03
C ARG A 93 -17.65 1.07 -13.52
N ILE A 94 -17.59 2.32 -13.96
CA ILE A 94 -16.64 3.32 -13.49
C ILE A 94 -17.26 4.13 -12.35
N TRP A 95 -16.62 4.08 -11.18
CA TRP A 95 -17.04 4.83 -9.99
C TRP A 95 -16.57 6.26 -10.09
N ARG A 96 -17.52 7.19 -10.27
CA ARG A 96 -17.19 8.59 -10.57
C ARG A 96 -18.17 9.56 -9.99
N LYS A 97 -17.79 10.83 -10.00
CA LYS A 97 -18.71 11.97 -9.89
C LYS A 97 -18.40 13.01 -10.95
N GLY A 98 -19.40 13.81 -11.28
CA GLY A 98 -19.25 14.91 -12.23
C GLY A 98 -18.41 16.06 -11.68
N ASN A 99 -17.99 16.95 -12.57
CA ASN A 99 -17.27 18.16 -12.19
C ASN A 99 -18.20 19.36 -11.87
N SER A 100 -19.44 19.32 -12.34
CA SER A 100 -20.43 20.37 -12.10
C SER A 100 -21.00 20.32 -10.68
N LYS A 101 -21.53 21.45 -10.19
CA LYS A 101 -22.21 21.51 -8.88
C LYS A 101 -23.44 20.59 -8.82
N ALA A 102 -24.10 20.33 -9.95
CA ALA A 102 -25.31 19.50 -10.06
C ALA A 102 -25.03 17.98 -10.08
N CYS A 103 -23.77 17.55 -10.28
CA CYS A 103 -23.41 16.13 -10.37
C CYS A 103 -22.30 15.78 -9.37
N ARG A 104 -22.46 16.15 -8.10
CA ARG A 104 -21.44 15.98 -7.05
C ARG A 104 -21.46 14.63 -6.35
N GLU A 105 -22.49 13.84 -6.60
CA GLU A 105 -22.65 12.54 -5.98
C GLU A 105 -21.85 11.46 -6.71
N TRP A 106 -21.44 10.45 -5.95
CA TRP A 106 -20.75 9.28 -6.48
C TRP A 106 -21.75 8.27 -7.02
N TYR A 107 -21.51 7.78 -8.23
CA TYR A 107 -22.29 6.70 -8.83
C TYR A 107 -21.49 6.02 -9.94
N CYS A 108 -21.99 4.87 -10.40
CA CYS A 108 -21.39 4.12 -11.51
C CYS A 108 -21.97 4.55 -12.86
N ARG A 109 -21.11 4.66 -13.88
CA ARG A 109 -21.49 4.64 -15.30
C ARG A 109 -20.58 3.70 -16.06
N ASP A 110 -21.04 3.19 -17.20
CA ASP A 110 -20.21 2.39 -18.07
C ASP A 110 -18.99 3.16 -18.59
N ALA A 111 -17.88 2.44 -18.80
CA ALA A 111 -16.61 3.00 -19.22
C ALA A 111 -16.71 3.73 -20.57
N GLN A 112 -17.52 3.22 -21.50
CA GLN A 112 -17.74 3.84 -22.81
C GLN A 112 -18.37 5.23 -22.72
N SER A 113 -19.34 5.42 -21.82
CA SER A 113 -20.02 6.70 -21.58
C SER A 113 -19.15 7.68 -20.79
N VAL A 114 -18.23 7.18 -19.96
CA VAL A 114 -17.26 8.00 -19.24
C VAL A 114 -16.11 8.45 -20.14
N HIS A 115 -15.74 7.62 -21.11
CA HIS A 115 -14.62 7.87 -22.01
C HIS A 115 -14.76 9.18 -22.76
N GLY A 116 -13.70 9.99 -22.76
CA GLY A 116 -13.75 11.29 -23.38
C GLY A 116 -14.72 12.24 -22.66
N THR A 117 -14.83 12.14 -21.33
CA THR A 117 -15.54 13.15 -20.54
C THR A 117 -14.72 13.58 -19.32
N ASN A 118 -14.92 14.84 -18.90
CA ASN A 118 -14.25 15.37 -17.72
C ASN A 118 -14.93 14.87 -16.43
N GLN A 119 -14.28 13.95 -15.72
CA GLN A 119 -14.82 13.31 -14.51
C GLN A 119 -13.88 13.45 -13.31
N ARG A 120 -14.40 13.10 -12.13
CA ARG A 120 -13.62 12.87 -10.91
C ARG A 120 -13.74 11.43 -10.46
N PHE A 121 -12.62 10.88 -10.00
CA PHE A 121 -12.49 9.51 -9.51
C PHE A 121 -12.03 9.47 -8.06
N MET A 122 -12.54 8.48 -7.32
CA MET A 122 -12.12 8.22 -5.96
C MET A 122 -10.85 7.37 -6.00
N ILE A 123 -9.84 7.80 -5.24
CA ILE A 123 -8.54 7.12 -5.18
C ILE A 123 -8.14 6.75 -3.75
N ALA A 124 -8.80 7.32 -2.74
CA ALA A 124 -8.63 6.95 -1.34
C ALA A 124 -9.99 6.89 -0.64
N ALA A 125 -10.07 6.03 0.37
CA ALA A 125 -11.18 5.93 1.32
C ALA A 125 -10.60 5.56 2.69
N ASN A 126 -11.28 5.96 3.76
CA ASN A 126 -10.92 5.51 5.11
C ASN A 126 -11.26 4.02 5.24
N PHE A 127 -10.40 3.26 5.88
CA PHE A 127 -10.68 1.85 6.20
C PHE A 127 -11.38 1.77 7.55
N ASP A 128 -12.56 1.15 7.56
CA ASP A 128 -13.31 0.80 8.76
C ASP A 128 -12.70 -0.48 9.35
N ARG A 129 -11.84 -0.29 10.36
CA ARG A 129 -11.01 -1.33 10.96
C ARG A 129 -10.86 -1.07 12.45
N GLU A 130 -11.31 -2.01 13.25
CA GLU A 130 -11.04 -2.07 14.69
C GLU A 130 -9.98 -3.14 14.94
N VAL A 131 -8.81 -2.72 15.39
CA VAL A 131 -7.71 -3.60 15.77
C VAL A 131 -7.21 -3.13 17.12
N GLU A 132 -7.20 -4.04 18.09
CA GLU A 132 -6.56 -3.81 19.38
C GLU A 132 -5.07 -4.15 19.26
N ASP A 133 -4.21 -3.18 19.53
CA ASP A 133 -2.77 -3.38 19.53
C ASP A 133 -2.31 -3.94 20.89
N PRO A 134 -1.35 -4.87 20.91
CA PRO A 134 -0.82 -5.36 22.17
C PRO A 134 -0.06 -4.25 22.90
N PRO A 135 -0.03 -4.26 24.25
CA PRO A 135 0.74 -3.27 25.02
C PRO A 135 2.26 -3.45 24.82
N THR A 136 2.70 -4.69 24.56
CA THR A 136 4.10 -5.05 24.39
C THR A 136 4.32 -5.88 23.13
N PHE A 137 5.53 -5.78 22.58
CA PHE A 137 6.07 -6.70 21.58
C PHE A 137 7.02 -7.69 22.25
N GLU A 138 6.73 -8.98 22.10
CA GLU A 138 7.62 -10.06 22.55
C GLU A 138 8.50 -10.52 21.38
N LEU A 139 9.82 -10.53 21.56
CA LEU A 139 10.71 -11.16 20.58
C LEU A 139 10.36 -12.65 20.43
N PRO A 140 10.19 -13.17 19.20
CA PRO A 140 9.97 -14.59 18.98
C PRO A 140 11.10 -15.43 19.57
N GLU A 141 10.75 -16.55 20.20
CA GLU A 141 11.74 -17.46 20.79
C GLU A 141 12.78 -17.89 19.75
N ALA A 142 14.05 -17.64 20.06
CA ALA A 142 15.16 -18.09 19.24
C ALA A 142 15.85 -19.27 19.94
N HIS A 143 15.73 -20.47 19.37
CA HIS A 143 16.52 -21.62 19.82
C HIS A 143 17.98 -21.49 19.39
N ASN A 144 18.90 -21.86 20.27
CA ASN A 144 20.30 -21.97 19.89
C ASN A 144 20.51 -23.23 19.03
N ALA A 145 20.80 -23.04 17.74
CA ALA A 145 21.03 -24.14 16.79
C ALA A 145 22.11 -25.15 17.22
N ARG A 146 23.04 -24.78 18.12
CA ARG A 146 24.09 -25.68 18.63
C ARG A 146 23.70 -26.45 19.89
N SER A 147 22.76 -25.95 20.69
CA SER A 147 22.45 -26.52 22.02
C SER A 147 20.99 -26.89 22.23
N GLY A 148 20.08 -26.57 21.31
CA GLY A 148 18.64 -26.80 21.44
C GLY A 148 17.95 -25.96 22.52
N LYS A 149 18.69 -25.45 23.50
CA LYS A 149 18.18 -24.60 24.58
C LYS A 149 17.61 -23.29 24.05
N ALA A 150 16.48 -22.88 24.63
CA ALA A 150 15.95 -21.52 24.51
C ALA A 150 17.02 -20.51 24.96
N MET A 151 17.07 -19.36 24.32
CA MET A 151 17.93 -18.28 24.78
C MET A 151 17.29 -17.57 25.96
N ASP A 152 18.02 -17.44 27.08
CA ASP A 152 17.54 -16.98 28.40
C ASP A 152 17.01 -15.54 28.50
N HIS A 153 16.79 -14.83 27.39
CA HIS A 153 16.25 -13.47 27.42
C HIS A 153 15.15 -13.31 26.38
N VAL A 154 13.91 -13.51 26.83
CA VAL A 154 12.74 -12.90 26.19
C VAL A 154 12.89 -11.39 26.39
N CYS A 155 13.21 -10.65 25.33
CA CYS A 155 13.13 -9.19 25.38
C CYS A 155 11.71 -8.80 24.98
N SER A 156 11.00 -8.21 25.92
CA SER A 156 9.73 -7.53 25.72
C SER A 156 9.98 -6.03 25.59
N PHE A 157 9.24 -5.35 24.72
CA PHE A 157 9.32 -3.91 24.55
C PHE A 157 7.93 -3.29 24.50
N PRO A 158 7.72 -2.05 25.00
CA PRO A 158 6.47 -1.33 24.74
C PRO A 158 6.20 -1.27 23.23
N PHE A 159 4.99 -1.64 22.80
CA PHE A 159 4.71 -1.87 21.37
C PHE A 159 4.95 -0.63 20.51
N ASN A 160 4.55 0.55 21.00
CA ASN A 160 4.78 1.81 20.30
C ASN A 160 6.27 2.16 20.18
N SER A 161 7.07 1.89 21.20
CA SER A 161 8.52 2.10 21.17
C SER A 161 9.19 1.12 20.22
N TRP A 162 8.73 -0.14 20.19
CA TRP A 162 9.11 -1.13 19.20
C TRP A 162 8.82 -0.69 17.76
N VAL A 163 7.62 -0.17 17.50
CA VAL A 163 7.20 0.36 16.18
C VAL A 163 8.12 1.49 15.73
N LYS A 164 8.42 2.45 16.61
CA LYS A 164 9.36 3.54 16.33
C LYS A 164 10.76 3.01 16.02
N PHE A 165 11.24 2.07 16.84
CA PHE A 165 12.54 1.43 16.65
C PHE A 165 12.65 0.71 15.30
N MET A 166 11.62 -0.01 14.89
CA MET A 166 11.60 -0.67 13.58
C MET A 166 11.61 0.33 12.42
N ALA A 167 10.95 1.49 12.54
CA ALA A 167 11.06 2.56 11.56
C ALA A 167 12.51 3.09 11.45
N PHE A 168 13.19 3.31 12.59
CA PHE A 168 14.61 3.70 12.60
C PHE A 168 15.50 2.65 11.95
N TYR A 169 15.27 1.37 12.28
CA TYR A 169 16.06 0.27 11.77
C TYR A 169 15.86 0.07 10.25
N LEU A 170 14.62 0.18 9.77
CA LEU A 170 14.34 -0.01 8.35
C LEU A 170 14.89 1.14 7.50
N ALA A 171 14.89 2.37 8.02
CA ALA A 171 15.54 3.51 7.36
C ALA A 171 17.07 3.33 7.30
N ASP A 172 17.75 3.26 8.46
CA ASP A 172 19.23 3.37 8.51
C ASP A 172 19.92 2.37 9.43
N GLY A 173 19.15 1.42 9.95
CA GLY A 173 19.68 0.34 10.76
C GLY A 173 20.48 -0.67 9.95
N ASN A 174 21.55 -1.16 10.58
CA ASN A 174 22.30 -2.32 10.17
C ASN A 174 22.77 -3.12 11.39
N VAL A 175 22.73 -4.44 11.31
CA VAL A 175 23.38 -5.31 12.30
C VAL A 175 24.83 -5.53 11.89
N GLN A 176 25.78 -5.08 12.71
CA GLN A 176 27.20 -5.26 12.41
C GLN A 176 27.63 -6.73 12.55
N HIS A 177 28.73 -7.07 11.88
CA HIS A 177 29.40 -8.35 12.03
C HIS A 177 30.89 -8.07 12.21
N SER A 178 31.38 -8.29 13.43
CA SER A 178 32.81 -8.50 13.67
C SER A 178 33.07 -10.00 13.76
N ASN A 179 34.19 -10.45 13.19
CA ASN A 179 34.72 -11.81 13.34
C ASN A 179 34.93 -12.22 14.81
N LYS A 180 34.76 -11.29 15.76
CA LYS A 180 34.66 -11.52 17.20
C LYS A 180 33.45 -10.73 17.76
N VAL A 181 32.29 -11.38 17.83
CA VAL A 181 31.21 -11.14 18.83
C VAL A 181 30.52 -9.76 18.86
N SER A 182 30.49 -8.93 17.81
CA SER A 182 29.61 -7.73 17.87
C SER A 182 28.17 -8.06 17.42
N HIS A 183 27.32 -8.43 18.38
CA HIS A 183 25.85 -8.48 18.25
C HIS A 183 25.25 -7.07 18.37
N THR A 184 25.86 -6.13 17.66
CA THR A 184 25.63 -4.70 17.81
C THR A 184 24.79 -4.19 16.65
N ILE A 185 23.80 -3.38 16.98
CA ILE A 185 22.91 -2.74 16.02
C ILE A 185 23.40 -1.30 15.88
N VAL A 186 23.55 -0.82 14.65
CA VAL A 186 23.97 0.54 14.37
C VAL A 186 22.90 1.23 13.54
N ILE A 187 22.44 2.38 14.02
CA ILE A 187 21.55 3.29 13.31
C ILE A 187 22.37 4.56 13.01
N THR A 188 22.56 4.88 11.74
CA THR A 188 23.34 6.05 11.32
C THR A 188 22.41 7.17 10.88
N ARG A 189 22.27 8.26 11.64
CA ARG A 189 21.45 9.39 11.19
C ARG A 189 21.74 10.73 11.88
N LYS A 190 21.29 11.79 11.20
CA LYS A 190 21.11 13.18 11.67
C LYS A 190 19.62 13.49 11.95
N ILE A 191 18.91 12.65 12.71
CA ILE A 191 17.56 12.96 13.26
C ILE A 191 17.74 13.85 14.52
N PRO A 192 16.74 14.64 14.97
CA PRO A 192 16.79 15.29 16.27
C PRO A 192 17.13 14.27 17.37
N GLU A 193 18.29 14.48 18.00
CA GLU A 193 18.98 13.53 18.87
C GLU A 193 18.07 12.84 19.90
N LYS A 194 17.15 13.61 20.47
CA LYS A 194 16.25 13.18 21.54
C LYS A 194 15.27 12.08 21.11
N PHE A 195 14.86 12.04 19.85
CA PHE A 195 13.78 11.15 19.41
C PHE A 195 14.20 9.67 19.40
N ILE A 196 15.45 9.39 19.00
CA ILE A 196 16.00 8.04 19.01
C ILE A 196 16.37 7.63 20.44
N SER A 197 17.04 8.51 21.20
CA SER A 197 17.46 8.19 22.58
C SER A 197 16.28 7.85 23.47
N ASP A 198 15.22 8.67 23.46
CA ASP A 198 14.03 8.45 24.31
C ASP A 198 13.38 7.09 23.99
N THR A 199 13.32 6.72 22.70
CA THR A 199 12.78 5.42 22.29
C THR A 199 13.64 4.26 22.79
N LEU A 200 14.97 4.39 22.76
CA LEU A 200 15.88 3.34 23.23
C LEU A 200 15.84 3.21 24.76
N ASP A 201 15.72 4.33 25.48
CA ASP A 201 15.56 4.35 26.93
C ASP A 201 14.23 3.71 27.37
N GLU A 202 13.11 4.04 26.70
CA GLU A 202 11.81 3.39 26.90
C GLU A 202 11.86 1.86 26.69
N MET A 203 12.69 1.41 25.74
CA MET A 203 12.91 -0.01 25.45
C MET A 203 13.93 -0.67 26.39
N GLY A 204 14.58 0.08 27.28
CA GLY A 204 15.66 -0.43 28.14
C GLY A 204 16.87 -0.92 27.35
N LEU A 205 17.10 -0.38 26.14
CA LEU A 205 18.20 -0.80 25.28
C LEU A 205 19.44 0.08 25.52
N PRO A 206 20.55 -0.48 26.04
CA PRO A 206 21.76 0.30 26.24
C PRO A 206 22.35 0.70 24.89
N PHE A 207 22.76 1.97 24.78
CA PHE A 207 23.40 2.49 23.58
C PHE A 207 24.52 3.47 23.89
N THR A 208 25.42 3.64 22.93
CA THR A 208 26.44 4.69 22.92
C THR A 208 26.32 5.47 21.62
N ARG A 209 26.44 6.80 21.72
CA ARG A 209 26.48 7.67 20.55
C ARG A 209 27.92 7.96 20.16
N VAL A 210 28.25 7.76 18.89
CA VAL A 210 29.55 8.13 18.31
C VAL A 210 29.28 8.86 17.00
N ASN A 211 29.59 10.15 16.93
CA ASN A 211 29.23 11.01 15.80
C ASN A 211 27.71 10.94 15.49
N ASP A 212 27.35 10.63 14.24
CA ASP A 212 25.98 10.45 13.76
C ASP A 212 25.46 9.00 13.93
N GLN A 213 26.07 8.19 14.81
CA GLN A 213 25.73 6.79 14.98
C GLN A 213 25.25 6.47 16.40
N TYR A 214 24.15 5.74 16.47
CA TYR A 214 23.67 5.08 17.68
C TYR A 214 24.11 3.62 17.63
N ILE A 215 24.97 3.22 18.56
CA ILE A 215 25.52 1.87 18.70
C ILE A 215 24.78 1.19 19.84
N ILE A 216 23.93 0.21 19.54
CA ILE A 216 22.99 -0.41 20.47
C ILE A 216 23.42 -1.86 20.77
N GLY A 217 23.41 -2.23 22.05
CA GLY A 217 23.77 -3.57 22.51
C GLY A 217 25.21 -3.69 23.02
N PRO A 218 25.75 -4.93 23.14
CA PRO A 218 25.35 -6.14 22.42
C PRO A 218 24.01 -6.75 22.86
N ASN A 219 23.14 -7.10 21.90
CA ASN A 219 21.90 -7.84 22.16
C ASN A 219 21.72 -8.96 21.11
N LYS A 220 22.01 -10.20 21.50
CA LYS A 220 22.03 -11.35 20.60
C LYS A 220 20.64 -11.78 20.10
N PRO A 221 19.59 -11.90 20.95
CA PRO A 221 18.23 -12.15 20.49
C PRO A 221 17.74 -11.10 19.48
N LEU A 222 17.84 -9.82 19.83
CA LEU A 222 17.37 -8.71 18.98
C LEU A 222 18.14 -8.64 17.66
N SER A 223 19.48 -8.73 17.71
CA SER A 223 20.30 -8.70 16.50
C SER A 223 20.02 -9.89 15.57
N ARG A 224 19.66 -11.07 16.10
CA ARG A 224 19.25 -12.21 15.27
C ARG A 224 17.90 -11.93 14.61
N TYR A 225 16.92 -11.45 15.38
CA TYR A 225 15.60 -11.13 14.87
C TYR A 225 15.68 -10.07 13.76
N LEU A 226 16.44 -9.00 13.97
CA LEU A 226 16.60 -7.92 13.00
C LEU A 226 17.25 -8.33 11.67
N ARG A 227 18.09 -9.39 11.67
CA ARG A 227 18.66 -9.95 10.43
C ARG A 227 17.60 -10.57 9.52
N SER A 228 16.46 -10.99 10.06
CA SER A 228 15.37 -11.56 9.25
C SER A 228 14.75 -10.56 8.28
N PHE A 229 14.88 -9.25 8.56
CA PHE A 229 14.40 -8.16 7.68
C PHE A 229 15.36 -7.82 6.53
N GLY A 230 16.36 -8.65 6.26
CA GLY A 230 17.22 -8.50 5.09
C GLY A 230 18.17 -7.29 5.14
N LYS A 231 18.71 -6.98 3.95
CA LYS A 231 19.60 -5.85 3.65
C LYS A 231 18.82 -4.77 2.90
N ALA A 232 19.46 -3.63 2.63
CA ALA A 232 18.81 -2.46 2.02
C ALA A 232 17.92 -2.75 0.78
N PHE A 233 18.30 -3.67 -0.12
CA PHE A 233 17.55 -4.00 -1.34
C PHE A 233 16.42 -5.04 -1.15
N ASN A 234 16.31 -5.64 0.04
CA ASN A 234 15.26 -6.62 0.36
C ASN A 234 14.66 -6.42 1.77
N LYS A 235 14.78 -5.21 2.34
CA LYS A 235 14.06 -4.81 3.56
C LYS A 235 12.55 -4.89 3.37
N PHE A 236 11.83 -5.14 4.45
CA PHE A 236 10.37 -5.22 4.47
C PHE A 236 9.84 -4.87 5.87
N VAL A 237 8.57 -4.44 5.95
CA VAL A 237 7.92 -4.08 7.21
C VAL A 237 7.49 -5.36 7.96
N PRO A 238 7.73 -5.45 9.29
CA PRO A 238 7.25 -6.57 10.10
C PRO A 238 5.74 -6.78 10.03
N ARG A 239 5.31 -8.03 10.16
CA ARG A 239 3.89 -8.42 10.03
C ARG A 239 3.04 -7.77 11.11
N GLU A 240 3.54 -7.69 12.33
CA GLU A 240 2.89 -7.06 13.48
C GLU A 240 2.56 -5.59 13.21
N ILE A 241 3.40 -4.86 12.47
CA ILE A 241 3.13 -3.46 12.07
C ILE A 241 2.14 -3.41 10.90
N LEU A 242 2.25 -4.32 9.93
CA LEU A 242 1.32 -4.43 8.79
C LEU A 242 -0.10 -4.84 9.19
N GLN A 243 -0.29 -5.35 10.41
CA GLN A 243 -1.56 -5.79 10.95
C GLN A 243 -2.09 -4.92 12.09
N ALA A 244 -1.30 -3.97 12.58
CA ALA A 244 -1.64 -3.07 13.67
C ALA A 244 -2.87 -2.18 13.38
N SER A 245 -3.32 -1.47 14.41
CA SER A 245 -4.35 -0.44 14.25
C SER A 245 -3.90 0.69 13.33
N THR A 246 -4.87 1.41 12.79
CA THR A 246 -4.63 2.61 11.97
C THR A 246 -3.76 3.64 12.71
N GLN A 247 -3.87 3.72 14.04
CA GLN A 247 -3.10 4.67 14.85
C GLN A 247 -1.62 4.27 14.90
N VAL A 248 -1.32 2.99 15.15
CA VAL A 248 0.06 2.48 15.15
C VAL A 248 0.68 2.51 13.76
N MET A 249 -0.10 2.20 12.70
CA MET A 249 0.37 2.34 11.32
C MET A 249 0.77 3.80 11.00
N ARG A 250 -0.01 4.79 11.48
CA ARG A 250 0.34 6.22 11.36
C ARG A 250 1.60 6.55 12.15
N LEU A 251 1.75 6.04 13.38
CA LEU A 251 2.97 6.22 14.17
C LEU A 251 4.20 5.70 13.42
N PHE A 252 4.11 4.52 12.80
CA PHE A 252 5.20 3.98 11.98
C PHE A 252 5.51 4.88 10.78
N LEU A 253 4.49 5.26 10.01
CA LEU A 253 4.64 6.10 8.82
C LEU A 253 5.25 7.46 9.17
N ASP A 254 4.78 8.12 10.22
CA ASP A 254 5.31 9.40 10.67
C ASP A 254 6.77 9.28 11.13
N THR A 255 7.09 8.18 11.81
CA THR A 255 8.46 7.90 12.27
C THR A 255 9.39 7.64 11.09
N ILE A 256 9.00 6.78 10.15
CA ILE A 256 9.87 6.44 9.01
C ILE A 256 10.01 7.62 8.05
N TRP A 257 9.01 8.51 7.92
CA TRP A 257 9.15 9.75 7.15
C TRP A 257 10.08 10.77 7.81
N LYS A 258 10.06 10.88 9.15
CA LYS A 258 11.05 11.69 9.87
C LYS A 258 12.46 11.15 9.70
N CYS A 259 12.58 9.84 9.48
CA CYS A 259 13.83 9.23 9.09
C CYS A 259 14.13 9.59 7.64
N ASP A 260 13.50 8.90 6.70
CA ASP A 260 13.91 8.81 5.29
C ASP A 260 13.17 9.76 4.33
N GLY A 261 12.36 10.67 4.88
CA GLY A 261 11.65 11.67 4.11
C GLY A 261 12.59 12.68 3.46
N ASP A 262 12.11 13.30 2.38
CA ASP A 262 12.78 14.44 1.76
C ASP A 262 13.03 15.53 2.82
N ARG A 263 14.17 16.24 2.74
CA ARG A 263 14.55 17.30 3.69
C ARG A 263 13.49 18.39 3.84
N ASN A 264 12.59 18.50 2.86
CA ASN A 264 11.47 19.44 2.83
C ASN A 264 10.13 18.84 3.28
N GLY A 265 10.10 17.64 3.87
CA GLY A 265 8.85 16.97 4.27
C GLY A 265 7.99 16.54 3.07
N GLY A 266 8.63 16.28 1.93
CA GLY A 266 7.94 15.96 0.68
C GLY A 266 7.15 14.63 0.76
N PRO A 267 6.12 14.47 -0.09
CA PRO A 267 5.21 13.31 -0.06
C PRO A 267 5.80 12.01 -0.63
N ASN A 268 7.10 11.97 -0.92
CA ASN A 268 7.74 10.83 -1.57
C ASN A 268 8.52 9.99 -0.56
N TYR A 269 8.31 8.68 -0.60
CA TYR A 269 9.20 7.70 -0.01
C TYR A 269 10.02 7.03 -1.10
N TYR A 270 11.33 6.90 -0.87
CA TYR A 270 12.25 6.28 -1.80
C TYR A 270 12.95 5.11 -1.15
N THR A 271 13.05 3.99 -1.85
CA THR A 271 13.81 2.83 -1.37
C THR A 271 14.36 2.05 -2.54
N ILE A 272 15.40 1.26 -2.33
CA ILE A 272 15.87 0.29 -3.31
C ILE A 272 15.24 -1.10 -3.11
N SER A 273 14.46 -1.29 -2.04
CA SER A 273 13.69 -2.51 -1.82
C SER A 273 12.27 -2.37 -2.41
N PRO A 274 11.92 -3.09 -3.49
CA PRO A 274 10.56 -3.06 -4.02
C PRO A 274 9.54 -3.54 -2.99
N ARG A 275 9.90 -4.53 -2.15
CA ARG A 275 9.03 -5.04 -1.09
C ARG A 275 8.75 -3.98 -0.02
N LEU A 276 9.77 -3.23 0.40
CA LEU A 276 9.57 -2.14 1.37
C LEU A 276 8.69 -1.03 0.79
N ARG A 277 8.83 -0.68 -0.50
CA ARG A 277 7.92 0.27 -1.17
C ARG A 277 6.48 -0.21 -1.09
N ASP A 278 6.24 -1.48 -1.38
CA ASP A 278 4.88 -2.05 -1.41
C ASP A 278 4.28 -2.15 -0.01
N ASP A 279 5.09 -2.47 1.01
CA ASP A 279 4.67 -2.42 2.41
C ASP A 279 4.31 -0.99 2.85
N ILE A 280 5.10 0.01 2.47
CA ILE A 280 4.81 1.43 2.76
C ILE A 280 3.53 1.88 2.06
N GLU A 281 3.34 1.51 0.80
CA GLU A 281 2.10 1.77 0.07
C GLU A 281 0.89 1.13 0.77
N ARG A 282 1.00 -0.13 1.21
CA ARG A 282 -0.05 -0.80 1.96
C ARG A 282 -0.42 -0.04 3.23
N LEU A 283 0.56 0.41 4.01
CA LEU A 283 0.31 1.22 5.20
C LEU A 283 -0.35 2.56 4.86
N LEU A 284 0.07 3.23 3.78
CA LEU A 284 -0.53 4.49 3.32
C LEU A 284 -2.01 4.29 2.95
N ILE A 285 -2.33 3.22 2.22
CA ILE A 285 -3.70 2.86 1.83
C ILE A 285 -4.56 2.58 3.06
N LEU A 286 -4.08 1.72 3.96
CA LEU A 286 -4.82 1.35 5.17
C LEU A 286 -5.02 2.53 6.13
N THR A 287 -4.24 3.60 5.99
CA THR A 287 -4.38 4.84 6.78
C THR A 287 -5.15 5.94 6.06
N GLY A 288 -5.75 5.65 4.90
CA GLY A 288 -6.68 6.53 4.18
C GLY A 288 -6.05 7.35 3.04
N HIS A 289 -4.86 6.97 2.56
CA HIS A 289 -4.16 7.72 1.50
C HIS A 289 -4.11 6.94 0.18
N ALA A 290 -4.19 7.67 -0.92
CA ALA A 290 -3.87 7.13 -2.23
C ALA A 290 -2.36 7.21 -2.48
N VAL A 291 -1.87 6.32 -3.33
CA VAL A 291 -0.45 6.25 -3.67
C VAL A 291 -0.27 6.14 -5.18
N THR A 292 0.75 6.82 -5.71
CA THR A 292 1.29 6.62 -7.06
C THR A 292 2.69 6.03 -6.95
N LEU A 293 2.91 4.88 -7.57
CA LEU A 293 4.22 4.24 -7.63
C LEU A 293 4.98 4.70 -8.86
N ARG A 294 6.29 4.89 -8.69
CA ARG A 294 7.22 5.13 -9.80
C ARG A 294 8.49 4.32 -9.62
N GLN A 295 9.19 4.11 -10.73
CA GLN A 295 10.54 3.59 -10.74
C GLN A 295 11.45 4.61 -11.40
N ARG A 296 12.63 4.82 -10.82
CA ARG A 296 13.66 5.71 -11.38
C ARG A 296 14.93 4.90 -11.59
N ASP A 297 15.23 4.59 -12.84
CA ASP A 297 16.49 3.95 -13.19
C ASP A 297 17.57 5.00 -13.48
N ARG A 298 18.44 5.22 -12.49
CA ARG A 298 19.54 6.20 -12.56
C ARG A 298 20.91 5.54 -12.65
N ARG A 299 20.97 4.25 -13.04
CA ARG A 299 22.24 3.48 -13.05
C ARG A 299 23.23 3.96 -14.09
N LYS A 300 22.75 4.62 -15.15
CA LYS A 300 23.56 5.17 -16.25
C LYS A 300 23.80 6.67 -16.13
N GLU A 301 23.27 7.32 -15.09
CA GLU A 301 23.40 8.76 -14.89
C GLU A 301 24.68 9.10 -14.12
N LYS A 302 25.48 10.03 -14.64
CA LYS A 302 26.58 10.64 -13.88
C LYS A 302 26.01 11.76 -13.01
N ARG A 303 26.02 11.58 -11.69
CA ARG A 303 25.56 12.60 -10.75
C ARG A 303 26.65 12.94 -9.76
N PHE A 304 26.61 14.15 -9.24
CA PHE A 304 27.51 14.63 -8.20
C PHE A 304 26.70 15.12 -7.01
N CYS A 305 27.14 14.80 -5.80
CA CYS A 305 26.66 15.43 -4.57
C CYS A 305 27.88 15.92 -3.81
N GLU A 306 27.87 17.21 -3.45
CA GLU A 306 29.00 17.86 -2.77
C GLU A 306 30.35 17.58 -3.50
N GLY A 307 30.32 17.66 -4.84
CA GLY A 307 31.50 17.42 -5.69
C GLY A 307 31.92 15.95 -5.86
N ARG A 308 31.25 15.00 -5.20
CA ARG A 308 31.57 13.56 -5.28
C ARG A 308 30.67 12.83 -6.26
N PRO A 309 31.21 11.97 -7.15
CA PRO A 309 30.39 11.19 -8.06
C PRO A 309 29.51 10.20 -7.29
N ILE A 310 28.21 10.21 -7.57
CA ILE A 310 27.24 9.23 -7.08
C ILE A 310 26.94 8.26 -8.21
N ASN A 311 27.29 6.99 -8.01
CA ASN A 311 26.90 5.90 -8.89
C ASN A 311 25.72 5.14 -8.28
N SER A 312 24.56 5.19 -8.93
CA SER A 312 23.40 4.41 -8.51
C SER A 312 23.58 2.96 -8.95
N LYS A 313 23.62 2.00 -8.01
CA LYS A 313 23.73 0.57 -8.34
C LYS A 313 22.38 -0.09 -8.61
N TYR A 314 21.32 0.43 -8.00
CA TYR A 314 19.98 -0.15 -8.03
C TYR A 314 18.96 0.82 -8.62
N VAL A 315 17.86 0.27 -9.13
CA VAL A 315 16.66 1.06 -9.48
C VAL A 315 16.06 1.59 -8.19
N LEU A 316 15.66 2.86 -8.21
CA LEU A 316 14.99 3.49 -7.08
C LEU A 316 13.48 3.30 -7.22
N HIS A 317 12.86 2.77 -6.18
CA HIS A 317 11.43 2.54 -6.07
C HIS A 317 10.80 3.68 -5.26
N GLU A 318 9.79 4.33 -5.82
CA GLU A 318 9.13 5.49 -5.23
C GLU A 318 7.68 5.15 -4.89
N ALA A 319 7.24 5.53 -3.70
CA ALA A 319 5.84 5.62 -3.30
C ALA A 319 5.50 7.10 -3.03
N HIS A 320 4.64 7.68 -3.86
CA HIS A 320 4.19 9.06 -3.75
C HIS A 320 2.83 9.11 -3.04
N LYS A 321 2.82 9.57 -1.79
CA LYS A 321 1.62 9.77 -0.96
C LYS A 321 0.79 10.94 -1.50
N LEU A 322 -0.49 10.73 -1.73
CA LEU A 322 -1.40 11.78 -2.17
C LEU A 322 -2.17 12.37 -0.98
N GLY A 323 -2.20 13.71 -0.90
CA GLY A 323 -2.92 14.46 0.13
C GLY A 323 -4.41 14.67 -0.16
N TYR A 324 -4.98 13.90 -1.09
CA TYR A 324 -6.36 14.04 -1.52
C TYR A 324 -6.95 12.66 -1.87
N ALA A 325 -8.25 12.51 -1.64
CA ALA A 325 -8.98 11.26 -1.89
C ALA A 325 -9.66 11.22 -3.27
N THR A 326 -9.63 12.32 -4.02
CA THR A 326 -10.31 12.46 -5.31
C THR A 326 -9.42 13.16 -6.32
N VAL A 327 -9.40 12.66 -7.55
CA VAL A 327 -8.67 13.27 -8.67
C VAL A 327 -9.59 13.53 -9.84
N GLY A 328 -9.39 14.67 -10.50
CA GLY A 328 -10.00 14.94 -11.80
C GLY A 328 -9.15 14.40 -12.94
N THR A 329 -9.78 14.10 -14.06
CA THR A 329 -9.08 14.07 -15.34
C THR A 329 -8.59 15.49 -15.64
N SER A 330 -7.28 15.71 -15.70
CA SER A 330 -6.66 17.05 -15.81
C SER A 330 -7.19 17.94 -16.96
N LYS A 331 -6.64 19.16 -17.16
CA LYS A 331 -7.02 20.06 -18.27
C LYS A 331 -6.97 19.39 -19.66
N ASN A 332 -6.15 18.35 -19.83
CA ASN A 332 -6.02 17.57 -21.07
C ASN A 332 -6.69 16.19 -20.97
N TRP A 333 -7.86 16.08 -20.33
CA TRP A 333 -8.54 14.81 -20.12
C TRP A 333 -8.74 13.99 -21.40
N ASN A 334 -8.97 14.65 -22.55
CA ASN A 334 -9.06 14.00 -23.87
C ASN A 334 -7.84 13.13 -24.20
N THR A 335 -6.64 13.53 -23.78
CA THR A 335 -5.40 12.78 -24.11
C THR A 335 -5.09 11.69 -23.09
N ALA A 336 -5.76 11.69 -21.93
CA ALA A 336 -5.56 10.67 -20.90
C ALA A 336 -6.41 9.42 -21.18
N TYR A 337 -7.53 9.57 -21.89
CA TYR A 337 -8.35 8.43 -22.31
C TYR A 337 -7.77 7.76 -23.55
N PHE A 338 -7.84 6.44 -23.60
CA PHE A 338 -7.39 5.66 -24.74
C PHE A 338 -8.27 4.43 -24.93
N LYS A 339 -8.18 3.82 -26.12
CA LYS A 339 -8.77 2.53 -26.42
C LYS A 339 -7.69 1.60 -26.94
N GLU A 340 -7.81 0.33 -26.62
CA GLU A 340 -6.86 -0.70 -27.02
C GLU A 340 -7.62 -1.95 -27.44
N PHE A 341 -7.31 -2.52 -28.60
CA PHE A 341 -7.88 -3.81 -28.97
C PHE A 341 -7.19 -4.91 -28.15
N PHE A 342 -7.98 -5.76 -27.51
CA PHE A 342 -7.49 -6.84 -26.67
C PHE A 342 -8.10 -8.16 -27.10
N HIS A 343 -7.29 -9.21 -27.06
CA HIS A 343 -7.71 -10.59 -27.24
C HIS A 343 -7.12 -11.43 -26.12
N GLY A 344 -7.96 -11.90 -25.20
CA GLY A 344 -7.54 -12.68 -24.04
C GLY A 344 -8.60 -12.71 -22.96
N ASN A 345 -8.26 -13.27 -21.79
CA ASN A 345 -9.21 -13.33 -20.68
C ASN A 345 -9.26 -12.01 -19.92
N VAL A 346 -10.47 -11.62 -19.53
CA VAL A 346 -10.73 -10.53 -18.58
C VAL A 346 -11.26 -11.11 -17.27
N TYR A 347 -11.15 -10.35 -16.19
CA TYR A 347 -11.41 -10.84 -14.83
C TYR A 347 -12.22 -9.83 -14.01
N CYS A 348 -13.10 -10.31 -13.13
CA CYS A 348 -13.77 -9.44 -12.18
C CYS A 348 -14.25 -10.17 -10.91
N PRO A 349 -14.02 -9.61 -9.72
CA PRO A 349 -14.66 -10.09 -8.49
C PRO A 349 -16.00 -9.42 -8.23
N SER A 350 -17.05 -10.19 -7.96
CA SER A 350 -18.28 -9.69 -7.35
C SER A 350 -18.08 -9.55 -5.84
N VAL A 351 -18.31 -8.36 -5.30
CA VAL A 351 -18.14 -8.01 -3.89
C VAL A 351 -19.44 -7.39 -3.36
N PRO A 352 -19.74 -7.54 -2.06
CA PRO A 352 -20.84 -6.84 -1.42
C PRO A 352 -20.60 -5.33 -1.34
N GLY A 353 -21.49 -4.62 -0.65
CA GLY A 353 -21.41 -3.17 -0.53
C GLY A 353 -21.78 -2.50 -1.85
N LEU A 354 -21.11 -1.39 -2.17
CA LEU A 354 -21.40 -0.58 -3.37
C LEU A 354 -21.00 -1.29 -4.68
N GLY A 355 -20.40 -2.49 -4.58
CA GLY A 355 -19.82 -3.21 -5.71
C GLY A 355 -18.67 -2.43 -6.32
N VAL A 356 -17.82 -1.80 -5.48
CA VAL A 356 -16.67 -0.99 -5.87
C VAL A 356 -15.45 -1.51 -5.14
N VAL A 357 -14.38 -1.82 -5.87
CA VAL A 357 -13.13 -2.43 -5.38
C VAL A 357 -11.94 -1.51 -5.59
N LEU A 358 -10.91 -1.65 -4.75
CA LEU A 358 -9.66 -0.92 -4.90
C LEU A 358 -8.72 -1.66 -5.85
N THR A 359 -8.42 -1.02 -6.98
CA THR A 359 -7.53 -1.55 -8.02
C THR A 359 -6.30 -0.68 -8.22
N ARG A 360 -5.28 -1.27 -8.82
CA ARG A 360 -4.07 -0.59 -9.27
C ARG A 360 -3.77 -0.98 -10.70
N PHE A 361 -3.47 0.03 -11.52
CA PHE A 361 -2.99 -0.16 -12.90
C PHE A 361 -1.88 0.84 -13.17
N ARG A 362 -0.78 0.38 -13.78
CA ARG A 362 0.43 1.21 -14.03
C ARG A 362 0.93 1.97 -12.77
N GLY A 363 0.83 1.33 -11.60
CA GLY A 363 1.25 1.91 -10.33
C GLY A 363 0.33 3.00 -9.76
N LYS A 364 -0.88 3.18 -10.30
CA LYS A 364 -1.86 4.18 -9.85
C LYS A 364 -3.08 3.51 -9.28
N THR A 365 -3.50 3.95 -8.10
CA THR A 365 -4.64 3.41 -7.36
C THR A 365 -5.95 4.06 -7.77
N ILE A 366 -7.03 3.29 -7.84
CA ILE A 366 -8.39 3.79 -8.13
C ILE A 366 -9.45 2.84 -7.58
N TRP A 367 -10.52 3.42 -7.03
CA TRP A 367 -11.74 2.69 -6.69
C TRP A 367 -12.65 2.63 -7.93
N ASN A 368 -13.01 1.42 -8.37
CA ASN A 368 -13.89 1.22 -9.53
C ASN A 368 -14.87 0.07 -9.30
N GLY A 369 -15.95 0.10 -10.07
CA GLY A 369 -17.04 -0.87 -9.94
C GLY A 369 -16.60 -2.28 -10.30
N ASN A 370 -17.43 -3.24 -9.95
CA ASN A 370 -17.25 -4.63 -10.32
C ASN A 370 -18.34 -5.13 -11.26
N SER A 371 -18.23 -6.41 -11.63
CA SER A 371 -19.32 -7.20 -12.19
C SER A 371 -20.36 -7.45 -11.11
N LEU A 372 -21.56 -6.96 -11.34
CA LEU A 372 -22.76 -7.41 -10.62
C LEU A 372 -23.23 -8.67 -11.33
N LEU A 373 -23.04 -9.83 -10.73
CA LEU A 373 -23.88 -10.97 -11.08
C LEU A 373 -25.25 -10.66 -10.50
N GLU A 374 -26.20 -10.30 -11.37
CA GLU A 374 -27.61 -10.36 -10.99
C GLU A 374 -27.92 -11.84 -10.75
N LEU A 375 -27.93 -12.24 -9.48
CA LEU A 375 -28.64 -13.43 -9.06
C LEU A 375 -30.13 -13.09 -9.28
N ASN A 376 -30.65 -13.50 -10.43
CA ASN A 376 -32.09 -13.55 -10.62
C ASN A 376 -32.60 -14.64 -9.68
N ASP A 377 -33.23 -14.23 -8.58
CA ASP A 377 -34.06 -15.12 -7.76
C ASP A 377 -35.24 -15.67 -8.57
#